data_AF-A0A932IX26-F1
#
_entry.id   AF-A0A932IX26-F1
#
_cell.length_a   1.000
_cell.length_b   1.000
_cell.length_c   1.000
_cell.angle_alpha   90.00
_cell.angle_beta   90.00
_cell.angle_gamma   90.00
#
_symmetry.space_group_name_H-M   'P 1'
#
loop_
_entity.id
_entity.type
_entity.pdbx_description
1 polymer ?
#
loop_
_entity_poly.entity_id
_entity_poly.type
_entity_poly.pdbx_seq_one_letter_code
_entity_poly.pdbx_strand_id
1 'polypeptide(L)'
;MTEPSGATATAADRCHYPGCTRSRRPDPATGRPSRYCECADDSGGPIHNRANAWKARRTHAAGQTADNAPGAENPDAPVSMARATLEQRLAELPQRVAEVRHYLDDVLAAIRAAGDVEAAGAEVEDAHRDALTKVTEAERRATTAERSARAAEDGKAQAEQDRDEADTLAEETLADMERLRAATAADIAQIRSSAAAAVAAAEDTLTQAQVRFTEQIAERDREVDSAREAATTAQIETSAASAALVAANESAERGRATAAQLRDELDQTRRDFEEKHTRLQGQIDSARQEAHHATADASALRVELATAQALAESARRESDSDRAALATLAAELDRVRADERSEREILRAAHAEQLALARRSAEDRVQVLTDALSDARQALETSRKRTSRARKAPASPSRESEGESGKQGPGQEAAPPT
;
A
#
# COMPACT_ATOMS: atom_id res chain seq x y z
N MET A 1 -1.28 -0.33 -107.27
CA MET A 1 -1.68 -0.49 -108.69
C MET A 1 -2.24 0.83 -109.16
N THR A 2 -1.46 1.56 -109.96
CA THR A 2 -1.97 2.68 -110.76
C THR A 2 -1.25 2.56 -112.09
N GLU A 3 -1.93 1.99 -113.08
CA GLU A 3 -1.46 1.93 -114.46
C GLU A 3 -1.42 3.34 -115.06
N PRO A 4 -0.46 3.63 -115.96
CA PRO A 4 -0.32 4.94 -116.58
C PRO A 4 -1.22 5.08 -117.81
N SER A 5 -1.93 6.21 -117.87
CA SER A 5 -2.73 6.62 -119.04
C SER A 5 -1.82 7.10 -120.17
N GLY A 6 -1.92 6.45 -121.33
CA GLY A 6 -1.17 6.77 -122.54
C GLY A 6 -1.54 8.14 -123.09
N ALA A 7 -0.57 9.06 -123.09
CA ALA A 7 -0.68 10.35 -123.76
C ALA A 7 -0.29 10.21 -125.23
N THR A 8 -1.21 10.63 -126.09
CA THR A 8 -1.03 10.89 -127.52
C THR A 8 0.12 11.90 -127.73
N ALA A 9 1.20 11.46 -128.36
CA ALA A 9 2.38 12.28 -128.63
C ALA A 9 2.04 13.47 -129.54
N THR A 10 2.04 14.67 -128.97
CA THR A 10 1.86 15.93 -129.71
C THR A 10 3.15 16.28 -130.48
N ALA A 11 3.07 17.13 -131.51
CA ALA A 11 4.24 17.54 -132.32
C ALA A 11 5.40 18.15 -131.49
N ALA A 12 5.14 18.53 -130.24
CA ALA A 12 6.13 19.02 -129.28
C ALA A 12 7.09 17.93 -128.74
N ASP A 13 6.73 16.64 -128.83
CA ASP A 13 7.51 15.52 -128.30
C ASP A 13 8.49 14.90 -129.30
N ARG A 14 8.64 15.47 -130.50
CA ARG A 14 9.56 14.97 -131.54
C ARG A 14 10.97 15.55 -131.40
N CYS A 15 11.98 14.72 -131.67
CA CYS A 15 13.39 15.12 -131.75
C CYS A 15 13.57 16.27 -132.76
N HIS A 16 14.32 17.31 -132.38
CA HIS A 16 14.52 18.50 -133.21
C HIS A 16 15.73 18.41 -134.18
N TYR A 17 16.24 17.20 -134.43
CA TYR A 17 17.31 16.93 -135.39
C TYR A 17 16.73 16.81 -136.82
N PRO A 18 17.36 17.37 -137.87
CA PRO A 18 16.83 17.32 -139.23
C PRO A 18 16.59 15.87 -139.69
N GLY A 19 15.37 15.54 -140.12
CA GLY A 19 15.00 14.20 -140.61
C GLY A 19 14.65 13.16 -139.54
N CYS A 20 14.74 13.47 -138.24
CA CYS A 20 14.39 12.54 -137.17
C CYS A 20 12.92 12.68 -136.74
N THR A 21 12.19 11.57 -136.67
CA THR A 21 10.78 11.53 -136.22
C THR A 21 10.58 10.90 -134.84
N ARG A 22 11.67 10.46 -134.18
CA ARG A 22 11.63 9.77 -132.87
C ARG A 22 11.20 10.71 -131.73
N SER A 23 10.62 10.14 -130.67
CA SER A 23 10.28 10.86 -129.46
C SER A 23 11.53 11.36 -128.72
N ARG A 24 11.41 12.49 -128.02
CA ARG A 24 12.46 13.02 -127.15
C ARG A 24 12.69 12.11 -125.95
N ARG A 25 13.91 12.13 -125.41
CA ARG A 25 14.26 11.38 -124.21
C ARG A 25 13.50 11.95 -123.00
N PRO A 26 12.80 11.11 -122.19
CA PRO A 26 12.16 11.53 -120.94
C PRO A 26 13.16 12.10 -119.94
N ASP A 27 12.74 13.11 -119.16
CA ASP A 27 13.59 13.94 -118.30
C ASP A 27 14.37 13.13 -117.22
N PRO A 28 15.71 13.19 -117.18
CA PRO A 28 16.48 12.58 -116.10
C PRO A 28 16.48 13.46 -114.84
N ALA A 29 15.39 13.43 -114.05
CA ALA A 29 15.22 13.89 -112.65
C ALA A 29 15.84 15.25 -112.19
N THR A 30 16.47 16.03 -113.08
CA THR A 30 17.26 17.23 -112.80
C THR A 30 17.02 18.27 -113.89
N GLY A 31 15.75 18.58 -114.14
CA GLY A 31 15.31 19.97 -114.31
C GLY A 31 15.62 20.70 -115.63
N ARG A 32 15.71 20.02 -116.78
CA ARG A 32 15.45 20.63 -118.11
C ARG A 32 15.23 19.56 -119.20
N PRO A 33 14.06 19.52 -119.86
CA PRO A 33 13.80 18.54 -120.91
C PRO A 33 14.80 18.63 -122.08
N SER A 34 15.41 17.51 -122.44
CA SER A 34 16.29 17.45 -123.61
C SER A 34 15.46 17.61 -124.90
N ARG A 35 15.92 18.45 -125.84
CA ARG A 35 15.21 18.71 -127.12
C ARG A 35 15.47 17.66 -128.21
N TYR A 36 16.34 16.68 -127.94
CA TYR A 36 16.78 15.67 -128.91
C TYR A 36 16.68 14.26 -128.30
N CYS A 37 16.66 13.21 -129.13
CA CYS A 37 16.50 11.84 -128.65
C CYS A 37 17.80 11.19 -128.17
N GLU A 38 18.97 11.79 -128.43
CA GLU A 38 20.30 11.27 -128.04
C GLU A 38 20.64 9.87 -128.56
N CYS A 39 19.89 9.36 -129.53
CA CYS A 39 20.19 8.14 -130.26
C CYS A 39 20.97 8.46 -131.54
N ALA A 40 21.79 7.51 -131.99
CA ALA A 40 22.36 7.51 -133.34
C ALA A 40 21.30 7.09 -134.38
N ASP A 41 21.52 7.45 -135.64
CA ASP A 41 20.70 6.98 -136.77
C ASP A 41 20.89 5.46 -136.98
N ASP A 42 19.89 4.79 -137.54
CA ASP A 42 19.89 3.33 -137.77
C ASP A 42 21.04 2.85 -138.68
N SER A 43 21.64 3.76 -139.44
CA SER A 43 22.82 3.53 -140.29
C SER A 43 24.16 3.79 -139.58
N GLY A 44 24.17 3.97 -138.26
CA GLY A 44 25.38 4.29 -137.49
C GLY A 44 25.80 5.76 -137.56
N GLY A 45 24.86 6.66 -137.85
CA GLY A 45 25.10 8.09 -138.00
C GLY A 45 25.35 8.85 -136.68
N PRO A 46 25.63 10.17 -136.76
CA PRO A 46 25.95 11.00 -135.60
C PRO A 46 24.81 11.01 -134.57
N ILE A 47 25.15 10.97 -133.27
CA ILE A 47 24.16 11.04 -132.18
C ILE A 47 23.38 12.35 -132.26
N HIS A 48 22.05 12.26 -132.13
CA HIS A 48 21.14 13.41 -132.19
C HIS A 48 21.27 14.26 -130.92
N ASN A 49 22.16 15.24 -130.95
CA ASN A 49 22.35 16.23 -129.90
C ASN A 49 22.50 17.65 -130.50
N ARG A 50 22.53 18.67 -129.64
CA ARG A 50 22.62 20.08 -130.06
C ARG A 50 23.84 20.39 -130.92
N ALA A 51 24.99 19.79 -130.60
CA ALA A 51 26.24 20.04 -131.30
C ALA A 51 26.20 19.50 -132.74
N ASN A 52 25.68 18.30 -132.93
CA ASN A 52 25.56 17.67 -134.25
C ASN A 52 24.44 18.30 -135.10
N ALA A 53 23.32 18.70 -134.49
CA ALA A 53 22.23 19.38 -135.18
C ALA A 53 22.66 20.72 -135.80
N TRP A 54 23.62 21.42 -135.19
CA TRP A 54 24.18 22.66 -135.73
C TRP A 54 25.11 22.42 -136.91
N LYS A 55 25.95 21.37 -136.87
CA LYS A 55 26.77 20.95 -138.03
C LYS A 55 25.92 20.56 -139.22
N ALA A 56 24.88 19.74 -139.01
CA ALA A 56 23.98 19.28 -140.06
C ALA A 56 23.27 20.44 -140.80
N ARG A 57 22.82 21.48 -140.07
CA ARG A 57 22.19 22.67 -140.67
C ARG A 57 23.17 23.49 -141.52
N ARG A 58 24.44 23.55 -141.13
CA ARG A 58 25.47 24.31 -141.87
C ARG A 58 25.83 23.64 -143.20
N THR A 59 25.84 22.31 -143.26
CA THR A 59 26.00 21.56 -144.52
C THR A 59 24.79 21.72 -145.46
N HIS A 60 23.57 21.89 -144.95
CA HIS A 60 22.40 22.16 -145.79
C HIS A 60 22.31 23.61 -146.29
N ALA A 61 22.86 24.59 -145.55
CA ALA A 61 22.88 25.99 -145.96
C ALA A 61 24.00 26.33 -146.98
N ALA A 62 25.04 25.50 -147.10
CA ALA A 62 26.15 25.71 -148.04
C ALA A 62 25.89 25.18 -149.47
N GLY A 63 24.69 24.62 -149.74
CA GLY A 63 24.34 24.03 -151.04
C GLY A 63 23.37 24.84 -151.92
N GLN A 64 23.05 26.10 -151.58
CA GLN A 64 21.93 26.84 -152.22
C GLN A 64 22.22 28.26 -152.74
N THR A 65 23.48 28.67 -152.92
CA THR A 65 23.79 29.99 -153.49
C THR A 65 25.01 30.00 -154.42
N ALA A 66 24.81 29.72 -155.70
CA ALA A 66 25.72 30.11 -156.79
C ALA A 66 25.01 30.05 -158.16
N ASP A 67 24.53 31.19 -158.66
CA ASP A 67 24.51 31.51 -160.10
C ASP A 67 24.09 32.98 -160.32
N ASN A 68 25.05 33.84 -160.69
CA ASN A 68 24.91 34.85 -161.75
C ASN A 68 26.15 35.74 -161.91
N ALA A 69 26.48 35.95 -163.19
CA ALA A 69 27.09 37.12 -163.85
C ALA A 69 28.58 37.06 -164.33
N PRO A 70 28.89 37.70 -165.50
CA PRO A 70 29.72 37.12 -166.57
C PRO A 70 30.88 38.02 -167.07
N GLY A 71 31.66 37.56 -168.08
CA GLY A 71 32.46 38.48 -168.91
C GLY A 71 33.47 37.87 -169.89
N ALA A 72 33.35 38.30 -171.17
CA ALA A 72 34.40 38.57 -172.18
C ALA A 72 35.20 37.40 -172.80
N GLU A 73 35.74 37.45 -174.03
CA GLU A 73 35.44 38.05 -175.35
C GLU A 73 36.59 37.59 -176.29
N ASN A 74 36.31 37.41 -177.59
CA ASN A 74 37.22 37.55 -178.76
C ASN A 74 38.30 36.46 -179.06
N PRO A 75 38.88 36.41 -180.30
CA PRO A 75 38.26 36.37 -181.64
C PRO A 75 38.98 35.42 -182.66
N ASP A 76 38.30 35.07 -183.77
CA ASP A 76 38.79 35.27 -185.16
C ASP A 76 37.75 34.82 -186.22
N ALA A 77 37.72 35.54 -187.37
CA ALA A 77 37.01 35.28 -188.66
C ALA A 77 35.68 36.07 -188.95
N PRO A 78 35.23 36.24 -190.22
CA PRO A 78 35.49 37.44 -191.04
C PRO A 78 34.27 38.37 -191.36
N VAL A 79 34.62 39.51 -191.97
CA VAL A 79 33.98 40.85 -192.17
C VAL A 79 32.56 40.94 -192.78
N SER A 80 31.77 39.86 -192.84
CA SER A 80 30.35 39.96 -193.24
C SER A 80 29.38 40.08 -192.06
N MET A 81 29.83 39.82 -190.82
CA MET A 81 29.00 39.89 -189.60
C MET A 81 29.07 41.24 -188.86
N ALA A 82 30.01 42.12 -189.22
CA ALA A 82 30.21 43.43 -188.57
C ALA A 82 29.12 44.47 -188.92
N ARG A 83 28.39 44.29 -190.02
CA ARG A 83 27.24 45.15 -190.35
C ARG A 83 25.96 44.71 -189.64
N ALA A 84 25.74 43.41 -189.48
CA ALA A 84 24.60 42.88 -188.72
C ALA A 84 24.70 43.20 -187.22
N THR A 85 25.91 43.22 -186.66
CA THR A 85 26.14 43.57 -185.25
C THR A 85 26.03 45.06 -184.93
N LEU A 86 26.28 45.97 -185.89
CA LEU A 86 26.08 47.41 -185.67
C LEU A 86 24.60 47.79 -185.65
N GLU A 87 23.78 47.15 -186.47
CA GLU A 87 22.34 47.39 -186.56
C GLU A 87 21.61 46.89 -185.30
N GLN A 88 22.06 45.75 -184.74
CA GLN A 88 21.60 45.26 -183.45
C GLN A 88 22.02 46.16 -182.28
N ARG A 89 23.24 46.71 -182.29
CA ARG A 89 23.69 47.65 -181.24
C ARG A 89 22.96 48.99 -181.26
N LEU A 90 22.45 49.44 -182.42
CA LEU A 90 21.61 50.64 -182.52
C LEU A 90 20.16 50.37 -182.09
N ALA A 91 19.64 49.15 -182.29
CA ALA A 91 18.31 48.75 -181.82
C ALA A 91 18.25 48.60 -180.27
N GLU A 92 19.35 48.24 -179.62
CA GLU A 92 19.44 48.08 -178.15
C GLU A 92 19.69 49.39 -177.38
N LEU A 93 20.06 50.48 -178.07
CA LEU A 93 20.38 51.78 -177.45
C LEU A 93 19.21 52.39 -176.63
N PRO A 94 17.94 52.37 -177.10
CA PRO A 94 16.82 52.91 -176.34
C PRO A 94 16.60 52.16 -175.02
N GLN A 95 16.86 50.84 -175.00
CA GLN A 95 16.70 50.01 -173.82
C GLN A 95 17.78 50.30 -172.78
N ARG A 96 19.04 50.50 -173.20
CA ARG A 96 20.12 50.90 -172.29
C ARG A 96 19.91 52.30 -171.70
N VAL A 97 19.32 53.23 -172.45
CA VAL A 97 18.94 54.55 -171.92
C VAL A 97 17.79 54.44 -170.92
N ALA A 98 16.83 53.54 -171.13
CA ALA A 98 15.77 53.26 -170.16
C ALA A 98 16.30 52.65 -168.86
N GLU A 99 17.27 51.73 -168.94
CA GLU A 99 17.95 51.17 -167.77
C GLU A 99 18.72 52.24 -166.98
N VAL A 100 19.46 53.12 -167.66
CA VAL A 100 20.16 54.24 -167.00
C VAL A 100 19.17 55.19 -166.34
N ARG A 101 18.03 55.46 -166.99
CA ARG A 101 16.98 56.27 -166.40
C ARG A 101 16.37 55.60 -165.16
N HIS A 102 16.11 54.30 -165.21
CA HIS A 102 15.58 53.56 -164.08
C HIS A 102 16.56 53.55 -162.90
N TYR A 103 17.85 53.36 -163.17
CA TYR A 103 18.90 53.47 -162.17
C TYR A 103 18.98 54.87 -161.56
N LEU A 104 18.88 55.94 -162.37
CA LEU A 104 18.84 57.30 -161.86
C LEU A 104 17.56 57.60 -161.06
N ASP A 105 16.42 57.04 -161.46
CA ASP A 105 15.16 57.12 -160.72
C ASP A 105 15.25 56.38 -159.37
N ASP A 106 15.91 55.21 -159.32
CA ASP A 106 16.17 54.43 -158.10
C ASP A 106 17.16 55.15 -157.18
N VAL A 107 18.22 55.75 -157.74
CA VAL A 107 19.17 56.57 -156.97
C VAL A 107 18.47 57.80 -156.42
N LEU A 108 17.61 58.47 -157.19
CA LEU A 108 16.82 59.60 -156.70
C LEU A 108 15.77 59.17 -155.66
N ALA A 109 15.19 57.98 -155.79
CA ALA A 109 14.30 57.40 -154.77
C ALA A 109 15.05 57.07 -153.48
N ALA A 110 16.26 56.51 -153.58
CA ALA A 110 17.12 56.24 -152.44
C ALA A 110 17.64 57.53 -151.78
N ILE A 111 17.98 58.57 -152.55
CA ILE A 111 18.34 59.89 -152.02
C ILE A 111 17.13 60.57 -151.35
N ARG A 112 15.92 60.42 -151.90
CA ARG A 112 14.70 60.93 -151.25
C ARG A 112 14.38 60.17 -149.96
N ALA A 113 14.53 58.85 -149.93
CA ALA A 113 14.34 58.04 -148.73
C ALA A 113 15.42 58.31 -147.67
N ALA A 114 16.68 58.51 -148.07
CA ALA A 114 17.78 58.84 -147.17
C ALA A 114 17.77 60.31 -146.71
N GLY A 115 17.17 61.19 -147.52
CA GLY A 115 16.94 62.61 -147.21
C GLY A 115 15.60 62.88 -146.52
N ASP A 116 14.80 61.83 -146.26
CA ASP A 116 13.59 61.92 -145.46
C ASP A 116 13.97 62.00 -143.98
N VAL A 117 14.45 63.18 -143.60
CA VAL A 117 14.86 63.51 -142.23
C VAL A 117 13.68 63.34 -141.26
N GLU A 118 12.44 63.46 -141.74
CA GLU A 118 11.23 63.21 -140.96
C GLU A 118 11.02 61.72 -140.69
N ALA A 119 11.23 60.85 -141.67
CA ALA A 119 11.19 59.38 -141.47
C ALA A 119 12.32 58.90 -140.55
N ALA A 120 13.55 59.37 -140.75
CA ALA A 120 14.68 59.06 -139.87
C ALA A 120 14.50 59.63 -138.46
N GLY A 121 13.92 60.83 -138.34
CA GLY A 121 13.52 61.44 -137.07
C GLY A 121 12.46 60.59 -136.35
N ALA A 122 11.45 60.12 -137.08
CA ALA A 122 10.39 59.26 -136.54
C ALA A 122 10.93 57.91 -136.05
N GLU A 123 11.88 57.28 -136.76
CA GLU A 123 12.54 56.05 -136.32
C GLU A 123 13.44 56.26 -135.09
N VAL A 124 14.18 57.37 -135.03
CA VAL A 124 14.99 57.72 -133.86
C VAL A 124 14.10 58.05 -132.67
N GLU A 125 13.00 58.75 -132.87
CA GLU A 125 12.01 59.03 -131.83
C GLU A 125 11.29 57.76 -131.37
N ASP A 126 10.99 56.82 -132.27
CA ASP A 126 10.40 55.52 -131.92
C ASP A 126 11.39 54.65 -131.16
N ALA A 127 12.64 54.58 -131.60
CA ALA A 127 13.74 53.92 -130.89
C ALA A 127 14.02 54.58 -129.54
N HIS A 128 13.90 55.91 -129.45
CA HIS A 128 14.03 56.64 -128.19
C HIS A 128 12.86 56.34 -127.25
N ARG A 129 11.62 56.29 -127.77
CA ARG A 129 10.42 55.90 -127.01
C ARG A 129 10.52 54.45 -126.51
N ASP A 130 10.98 53.52 -127.35
CA ASP A 130 11.22 52.12 -126.96
C ASP A 130 12.38 51.99 -125.94
N ALA A 131 13.47 52.74 -126.13
CA ALA A 131 14.58 52.79 -125.17
C ALA A 131 14.14 53.34 -123.81
N LEU A 132 13.39 54.45 -123.78
CA LEU A 132 12.78 54.99 -122.56
C LEU A 132 11.81 53.99 -121.93
N THR A 133 11.02 53.28 -122.73
CA THR A 133 10.11 52.22 -122.22
C THR A 133 10.91 51.06 -121.60
N LYS A 134 12.01 50.65 -122.22
CA LYS A 134 12.90 49.60 -121.67
C LYS A 134 13.64 50.03 -120.42
N VAL A 135 14.09 51.29 -120.36
CA VAL A 135 14.75 51.87 -119.17
C VAL A 135 13.74 51.95 -118.03
N THR A 136 12.56 52.52 -118.25
CA THR A 136 11.51 52.61 -117.22
C THR A 136 11.05 51.23 -116.74
N GLU A 137 10.91 50.24 -117.63
CA GLU A 137 10.59 48.87 -117.24
C GLU A 137 11.75 48.18 -116.50
N ALA A 138 13.01 48.45 -116.87
CA ALA A 138 14.17 47.95 -116.15
C ALA A 138 14.30 48.59 -114.76
N GLU A 139 14.07 49.89 -114.63
CA GLU A 139 14.02 50.61 -113.36
C GLU A 139 12.86 50.11 -112.48
N ARG A 140 11.70 49.85 -113.08
CA ARG A 140 10.55 49.29 -112.35
C ARG A 140 10.84 47.87 -111.85
N ARG A 141 11.52 47.04 -112.65
CA ARG A 141 12.01 45.72 -112.21
C ARG A 141 13.08 45.83 -111.14
N ALA A 142 14.03 46.76 -111.27
CA ALA A 142 15.09 46.99 -110.28
C ALA A 142 14.52 47.44 -108.93
N THR A 143 13.62 48.43 -108.93
CA THR A 143 12.94 48.91 -107.71
C THR A 143 12.04 47.85 -107.07
N THR A 144 11.43 46.96 -107.87
CA THR A 144 10.65 45.83 -107.34
C THR A 144 11.57 44.77 -106.74
N ALA A 145 12.68 44.44 -107.41
CA ALA A 145 13.68 43.51 -106.91
C ALA A 145 14.32 44.02 -105.61
N GLU A 146 14.68 45.31 -105.54
CA GLU A 146 15.23 45.94 -104.34
C GLU A 146 14.23 45.92 -103.19
N ARG A 147 12.96 46.25 -103.43
CA ARG A 147 11.90 46.12 -102.42
C ARG A 147 11.73 44.69 -101.94
N SER A 148 11.78 43.71 -102.84
CA SER A 148 11.69 42.29 -102.48
C SER A 148 12.92 41.81 -101.70
N ALA A 149 14.11 42.32 -102.02
CA ALA A 149 15.35 42.00 -101.31
C ALA A 149 15.32 42.58 -99.89
N ARG A 150 14.94 43.85 -99.73
CA ARG A 150 14.76 44.49 -98.42
C ARG A 150 13.71 43.76 -97.59
N ALA A 151 12.54 43.43 -98.15
CA ALA A 151 11.53 42.67 -97.43
C ALA A 151 12.02 41.26 -97.01
N ALA A 152 12.87 40.62 -97.82
CA ALA A 152 13.48 39.34 -97.46
C ALA A 152 14.58 39.49 -96.39
N GLU A 153 15.35 40.58 -96.42
CA GLU A 153 16.33 40.94 -95.38
C GLU A 153 15.64 41.26 -94.06
N ASP A 154 14.60 42.10 -94.07
CA ASP A 154 13.76 42.43 -92.92
C ASP A 154 13.12 41.15 -92.34
N GLY A 155 12.61 40.27 -93.21
CA GLY A 155 12.04 38.99 -92.80
C GLY A 155 13.07 38.03 -92.15
N LYS A 156 14.33 38.04 -92.63
CA LYS A 156 15.42 37.29 -91.99
C LYS A 156 15.81 37.88 -90.65
N ALA A 157 15.95 39.21 -90.58
CA ALA A 157 16.28 39.90 -89.34
C ALA A 157 15.21 39.66 -88.26
N GLN A 158 13.93 39.71 -88.63
CA GLN A 158 12.85 39.37 -87.71
C GLN A 158 12.91 37.90 -87.26
N ALA A 159 13.16 36.96 -88.17
CA ALA A 159 13.25 35.54 -87.81
C ALA A 159 14.47 35.23 -86.92
N GLU A 160 15.59 35.93 -87.11
CA GLU A 160 16.77 35.85 -86.22
C GLU A 160 16.45 36.43 -84.84
N GLN A 161 15.79 37.59 -84.79
CA GLN A 161 15.33 38.17 -83.53
C GLN A 161 14.35 37.25 -82.78
N ASP A 162 13.34 36.71 -83.46
CA ASP A 162 12.37 35.77 -82.87
C ASP A 162 13.08 34.51 -82.33
N ARG A 163 14.14 34.04 -83.01
CA ARG A 163 14.95 32.91 -82.54
C ARG A 163 15.75 33.27 -81.30
N ASP A 164 16.43 34.42 -81.30
CA ASP A 164 17.23 34.88 -80.16
C ASP A 164 16.33 35.16 -78.93
N GLU A 165 15.12 35.67 -79.12
CA GLU A 165 14.10 35.83 -78.07
C GLU A 165 13.62 34.46 -77.54
N ALA A 166 13.38 33.49 -78.43
CA ALA A 166 13.00 32.14 -78.04
C ALA A 166 14.12 31.39 -77.29
N ASP A 167 15.37 31.54 -77.73
CA ASP A 167 16.55 30.96 -77.08
C ASP A 167 16.76 31.59 -75.70
N THR A 168 16.63 32.93 -75.58
CA THR A 168 16.69 33.63 -74.29
C THR A 168 15.60 33.14 -73.33
N LEU A 169 14.36 33.02 -73.79
CA LEU A 169 13.26 32.50 -72.97
C LEU A 169 13.49 31.03 -72.56
N ALA A 170 14.06 30.20 -73.45
CA ALA A 170 14.42 28.83 -73.13
C ALA A 170 15.51 28.76 -72.06
N GLU A 171 16.54 29.60 -72.14
CA GLU A 171 17.60 29.69 -71.12
C GLU A 171 17.05 30.16 -69.76
N GLU A 172 16.21 31.20 -69.75
CA GLU A 172 15.57 31.70 -68.53
C GLU A 172 14.69 30.64 -67.86
N THR A 173 13.86 29.93 -68.64
CA THR A 173 13.01 28.87 -68.10
C THR A 173 13.81 27.68 -67.56
N LEU A 174 14.92 27.32 -68.22
CA LEU A 174 15.83 26.29 -67.71
C LEU A 174 16.51 26.74 -66.40
N ALA A 175 16.96 28.00 -66.33
CA ALA A 175 17.53 28.58 -65.11
C ALA A 175 16.51 28.63 -63.96
N ASP A 176 15.25 28.98 -64.25
CA ASP A 176 14.15 28.96 -63.27
C ASP A 176 13.87 27.56 -62.75
N MET A 177 13.83 26.57 -63.65
CA MET A 177 13.62 25.18 -63.27
C MET A 177 14.79 24.64 -62.44
N GLU A 178 16.03 25.04 -62.73
CA GLU A 178 17.18 24.70 -61.90
C GLU A 178 17.12 25.36 -60.52
N ARG A 179 16.76 26.65 -60.44
CA ARG A 179 16.52 27.36 -59.17
C ARG A 179 15.43 26.68 -58.34
N LEU A 180 14.31 26.30 -58.95
CA LEU A 180 13.21 25.61 -58.27
C LEU A 180 13.63 24.21 -57.79
N ARG A 181 14.39 23.46 -58.61
CA ARG A 181 14.93 22.15 -58.20
C ARG A 181 15.91 22.29 -57.04
N ALA A 182 16.78 23.29 -57.06
CA ALA A 182 17.72 23.56 -55.97
C ALA A 182 17.00 23.96 -54.69
N ALA A 183 16.00 24.85 -54.77
CA ALA A 183 15.18 25.27 -53.63
C ALA A 183 14.40 24.09 -53.03
N THR A 184 13.72 23.30 -53.86
CA THR A 184 12.97 22.12 -53.40
C THR A 184 13.89 21.05 -52.80
N ALA A 185 15.10 20.84 -53.36
CA ALA A 185 16.08 19.93 -52.77
C ALA A 185 16.57 20.43 -51.39
N ALA A 186 16.78 21.74 -51.24
CA ALA A 186 17.14 22.35 -49.96
C ALA A 186 16.01 22.23 -48.93
N ASP A 187 14.76 22.49 -49.31
CA ASP A 187 13.59 22.33 -48.43
C ASP A 187 13.41 20.87 -47.99
N ILE A 188 13.56 19.91 -48.91
CA ILE A 188 13.49 18.47 -48.58
C ILE A 188 14.62 18.09 -47.61
N ALA A 189 15.84 18.59 -47.82
CA ALA A 189 16.96 18.34 -46.92
C ALA A 189 16.69 18.95 -45.53
N GLN A 190 16.14 20.17 -45.47
CA GLN A 190 15.77 20.84 -44.23
C GLN A 190 14.67 20.07 -43.49
N ILE A 191 13.59 19.69 -44.16
CA ILE A 191 12.49 18.90 -43.58
C ILE A 191 13.00 17.55 -43.05
N ARG A 192 13.89 16.88 -43.79
CA ARG A 192 14.50 15.62 -43.32
C ARG A 192 15.35 15.83 -42.08
N SER A 193 16.15 16.90 -42.04
CA SER A 193 16.99 17.22 -40.88
C SER A 193 16.17 17.58 -39.64
N SER A 194 15.10 18.35 -39.80
CA SER A 194 14.21 18.73 -38.70
C SER A 194 13.39 17.54 -38.21
N ALA A 195 12.90 16.68 -39.11
CA ALA A 195 12.23 15.44 -38.76
C ALA A 195 13.16 14.49 -38.00
N ALA A 196 14.41 14.31 -38.47
CA ALA A 196 15.40 13.49 -37.76
C ALA A 196 15.70 14.03 -36.36
N ALA A 197 15.85 15.36 -36.21
CA ALA A 197 16.04 15.99 -34.91
C ALA A 197 14.84 15.82 -33.98
N ALA A 198 13.61 15.95 -34.51
CA ALA A 198 12.39 15.74 -33.75
C ALA A 198 12.22 14.29 -33.28
N VAL A 199 12.55 13.31 -34.13
CA VAL A 199 12.54 11.88 -33.77
C VAL A 199 13.57 11.60 -32.68
N ALA A 200 14.81 12.09 -32.82
CA ALA A 200 15.84 11.91 -31.80
C ALA A 200 15.44 12.53 -30.44
N ALA A 201 14.82 13.71 -30.45
CA ALA A 201 14.31 14.34 -29.22
C ALA A 201 13.15 13.56 -28.58
N ALA A 202 12.27 12.96 -29.40
CA ALA A 202 11.19 12.12 -28.92
C ALA A 202 11.69 10.81 -28.31
N GLU A 203 12.70 10.18 -28.93
CA GLU A 203 13.36 8.97 -28.41
C GLU A 203 14.08 9.23 -27.09
N ASP A 204 14.78 10.36 -26.96
CA ASP A 204 15.41 10.79 -25.71
C ASP A 204 14.36 11.04 -24.62
N THR A 205 13.27 11.75 -24.94
CA THR A 205 12.15 11.98 -24.01
C THR A 205 11.53 10.66 -23.54
N LEU A 206 11.33 9.70 -24.45
CA LEU A 206 10.79 8.39 -24.13
C LEU A 206 11.75 7.61 -23.21
N THR A 207 13.05 7.63 -23.51
CA THR A 207 14.07 6.97 -22.69
C THR A 207 14.11 7.57 -21.28
N GLN A 208 14.09 8.89 -21.15
CA GLN A 208 14.04 9.57 -19.85
C GLN A 208 12.74 9.27 -19.09
N ALA A 209 11.61 9.20 -19.79
CA ALA A 209 10.34 8.83 -19.17
C ALA A 209 10.35 7.39 -18.66
N GLN A 210 10.94 6.45 -19.42
CA GLN A 210 11.12 5.07 -18.99
C GLN A 210 12.02 4.96 -17.76
N VAL A 211 13.17 5.64 -17.74
CA VAL A 211 14.06 5.68 -16.58
C VAL A 211 13.32 6.21 -15.35
N ARG A 212 12.66 7.37 -15.46
CA ARG A 212 11.87 7.95 -14.35
C ARG A 212 10.79 7.01 -13.85
N PHE A 213 10.10 6.32 -14.75
CA PHE A 213 9.06 5.35 -14.36
C PHE A 213 9.65 4.14 -13.63
N THR A 214 10.78 3.61 -14.09
CA THR A 214 11.47 2.51 -13.39
C THR A 214 11.98 2.94 -12.02
N GLU A 215 12.47 4.17 -11.87
CA GLU A 215 12.87 4.74 -10.58
C GLU A 215 11.67 4.90 -9.64
N GLN A 216 10.52 5.37 -10.14
CA GLN A 216 9.29 5.48 -9.35
C GLN A 216 8.76 4.13 -8.88
N ILE A 217 8.83 3.09 -9.73
CA ILE A 217 8.47 1.72 -9.32
C ILE A 217 9.42 1.24 -8.22
N ALA A 218 10.73 1.41 -8.42
CA ALA A 218 11.73 0.98 -7.44
C ALA A 218 11.55 1.70 -6.09
N GLU A 219 11.20 2.99 -6.09
CA GLU A 219 10.93 3.74 -4.86
C GLU A 219 9.66 3.24 -4.17
N ARG A 220 8.56 3.06 -4.92
CA ARG A 220 7.31 2.50 -4.38
C ARG A 220 7.54 1.11 -3.79
N ASP A 221 8.38 0.29 -4.41
CA ASP A 221 8.70 -1.04 -3.89
C ASP A 221 9.45 -0.97 -2.56
N ARG A 222 10.42 -0.04 -2.42
CA ARG A 222 11.08 0.24 -1.13
C ARG A 222 10.10 0.72 -0.07
N GLU A 223 9.17 1.62 -0.42
CA GLU A 223 8.14 2.10 0.50
C GLU A 223 7.25 0.94 0.98
N VAL A 224 6.80 0.07 0.07
CA VAL A 224 5.98 -1.10 0.41
C VAL A 224 6.73 -2.08 1.31
N ASP A 225 8.00 -2.37 1.02
CA ASP A 225 8.80 -3.28 1.84
C ASP A 225 9.06 -2.69 3.23
N SER A 226 9.38 -1.39 3.33
CA SER A 226 9.51 -0.70 4.62
C SER A 226 8.21 -0.73 5.44
N ALA A 227 7.05 -0.56 4.78
CA ALA A 227 5.74 -0.63 5.43
C ALA A 227 5.43 -2.05 5.92
N ARG A 228 5.83 -3.10 5.19
CA ARG A 228 5.68 -4.51 5.59
C ARG A 228 6.57 -4.84 6.79
N GLU A 229 7.80 -4.37 6.80
CA GLU A 229 8.72 -4.55 7.95
C GLU A 229 8.18 -3.84 9.20
N ALA A 230 7.70 -2.61 9.06
CA ALA A 230 7.06 -1.87 10.14
C ALA A 230 5.80 -2.57 10.67
N ALA A 231 4.94 -3.07 9.77
CA ALA A 231 3.74 -3.82 10.15
C ALA A 231 4.08 -5.13 10.87
N THR A 232 5.11 -5.85 10.41
CA THR A 232 5.58 -7.08 11.06
C THR A 232 6.14 -6.79 12.45
N THR A 233 6.92 -5.72 12.59
CA THR A 233 7.46 -5.27 13.89
C THR A 233 6.33 -4.91 14.85
N ALA A 234 5.35 -4.10 14.40
CA ALA A 234 4.19 -3.72 15.21
C ALA A 234 3.34 -4.94 15.63
N GLN A 235 3.20 -5.95 14.75
CA GLN A 235 2.51 -7.19 15.07
C GLN A 235 3.25 -8.00 16.15
N ILE A 236 4.58 -8.09 16.04
CA ILE A 236 5.42 -8.76 17.06
C ILE A 236 5.29 -8.03 18.40
N GLU A 237 5.42 -6.70 18.42
CA GLU A 237 5.27 -5.89 19.64
C GLU A 237 3.87 -6.05 20.27
N THR A 238 2.82 -6.04 19.45
CA THR A 238 1.44 -6.25 19.93
C THR A 238 1.26 -7.65 20.51
N SER A 239 1.85 -8.68 19.88
CA SER A 239 1.80 -10.05 20.39
C SER A 239 2.61 -10.22 21.68
N ALA A 240 3.74 -9.53 21.82
CA ALA A 240 4.55 -9.52 23.03
C ALA A 240 3.84 -8.79 24.17
N ALA A 241 3.20 -7.65 23.89
CA ALA A 241 2.43 -6.89 24.85
C ALA A 241 1.21 -7.67 25.36
N SER A 242 0.50 -8.39 24.47
CA SER A 242 -0.63 -9.23 24.87
C SER A 242 -0.19 -10.43 25.72
N ALA A 243 0.92 -11.09 25.36
CA ALA A 243 1.50 -12.16 26.18
C ALA A 243 1.95 -11.65 27.56
N ALA A 244 2.58 -10.48 27.63
CA ALA A 244 2.98 -9.85 28.89
C ALA A 244 1.77 -9.51 29.78
N LEU A 245 0.68 -9.01 29.19
CA LEU A 245 -0.57 -8.73 29.91
C LEU A 245 -1.19 -10.00 30.49
N VAL A 246 -1.25 -11.10 29.71
CA VAL A 246 -1.74 -12.39 30.19
C VAL A 246 -0.89 -12.90 31.36
N ALA A 247 0.43 -12.90 31.21
CA ALA A 247 1.35 -13.33 32.28
C ALA A 247 1.21 -12.47 33.56
N ALA A 248 1.04 -11.16 33.41
CA ALA A 248 0.80 -10.25 34.54
C ALA A 248 -0.52 -10.55 35.25
N ASN A 249 -1.59 -10.82 34.50
CA ASN A 249 -2.89 -11.19 35.05
C ASN A 249 -2.84 -12.54 35.79
N GLU A 250 -2.20 -13.56 35.21
CA GLU A 250 -2.00 -14.86 35.87
C GLU A 250 -1.16 -14.73 37.15
N SER A 251 -0.13 -13.88 37.14
CA SER A 251 0.67 -13.58 38.33
C SER A 251 -0.17 -12.88 39.40
N ALA A 252 -1.02 -11.91 39.01
CA ALA A 252 -1.91 -11.23 39.93
C ALA A 252 -2.99 -12.17 40.51
N GLU A 253 -3.51 -13.10 39.71
CA GLU A 253 -4.44 -14.14 40.16
C GLU A 253 -3.78 -15.10 41.15
N ARG A 254 -2.57 -15.60 40.85
CA ARG A 254 -1.80 -16.42 41.80
C ARG A 254 -1.49 -15.68 43.10
N GLY A 255 -1.14 -14.40 43.01
CA GLY A 255 -0.94 -13.55 44.19
C GLY A 255 -2.22 -13.40 45.02
N ARG A 256 -3.37 -13.17 44.38
CA ARG A 256 -4.68 -13.11 45.06
C ARG A 256 -5.06 -14.44 45.72
N ALA A 257 -4.86 -15.57 45.04
CA ALA A 257 -5.12 -16.91 45.56
C ALA A 257 -4.23 -17.23 46.78
N THR A 258 -2.93 -16.93 46.68
CA THR A 258 -1.98 -17.10 47.79
C THR A 258 -2.36 -16.21 48.98
N ALA A 259 -2.74 -14.96 48.74
CA ALA A 259 -3.19 -14.06 49.79
C ALA A 259 -4.49 -14.52 50.46
N ALA A 260 -5.42 -15.11 49.70
CA ALA A 260 -6.65 -15.70 50.26
C ALA A 260 -6.31 -16.92 51.14
N GLN A 261 -5.46 -17.83 50.66
CA GLN A 261 -5.01 -18.99 51.44
C GLN A 261 -4.34 -18.57 52.76
N LEU A 262 -3.45 -17.57 52.72
CA LEU A 262 -2.79 -17.07 53.94
C LEU A 262 -3.77 -16.43 54.93
N ARG A 263 -4.86 -15.80 54.46
CA ARG A 263 -5.92 -15.29 55.34
C ARG A 263 -6.69 -16.44 55.97
N ASP A 264 -7.05 -17.46 55.20
CA ASP A 264 -7.75 -18.64 55.73
C ASP A 264 -6.90 -19.39 56.77
N GLU A 265 -5.59 -19.52 56.52
CA GLU A 265 -4.63 -20.08 57.48
C GLU A 265 -4.52 -19.22 58.75
N LEU A 266 -4.49 -17.89 58.61
CA LEU A 266 -4.47 -16.97 59.76
C LEU A 266 -5.78 -17.06 60.58
N ASP A 267 -6.92 -17.14 59.93
CA ASP A 267 -8.21 -17.24 60.59
C ASP A 267 -8.42 -18.64 61.22
N GLN A 268 -7.85 -19.69 60.62
CA GLN A 268 -7.78 -21.01 61.25
C GLN A 268 -6.90 -20.99 62.51
N THR A 269 -5.69 -20.45 62.42
CA THR A 269 -4.78 -20.37 63.57
C THR A 269 -5.35 -19.51 64.71
N ARG A 270 -6.09 -18.43 64.39
CA ARG A 270 -6.84 -17.65 65.38
C ARG A 270 -7.92 -18.48 66.06
N ARG A 271 -8.75 -19.20 65.31
CA ARG A 271 -9.79 -20.09 65.87
C ARG A 271 -9.19 -21.18 66.75
N ASP A 272 -8.12 -21.83 66.31
CA ASP A 272 -7.41 -22.85 67.09
C ASP A 272 -6.84 -22.27 68.40
N PHE A 273 -6.34 -21.03 68.36
CA PHE A 273 -5.84 -20.34 69.54
C PHE A 273 -6.98 -19.96 70.52
N GLU A 274 -8.10 -19.43 70.00
CA GLU A 274 -9.29 -19.12 70.80
C GLU A 274 -9.89 -20.38 71.45
N GLU A 275 -9.94 -21.50 70.72
CA GLU A 275 -10.39 -22.78 71.26
C GLU A 275 -9.46 -23.27 72.38
N LYS A 276 -8.13 -23.26 72.15
CA LYS A 276 -7.14 -23.60 73.19
C LYS A 276 -7.26 -22.70 74.40
N HIS A 277 -7.42 -21.40 74.20
CA HIS A 277 -7.59 -20.43 75.29
C HIS A 277 -8.86 -20.73 76.09
N THR A 278 -9.99 -20.95 75.42
CA THR A 278 -11.26 -21.30 76.07
C THR A 278 -11.15 -22.61 76.84
N ARG A 279 -10.48 -23.62 76.29
CA ARG A 279 -10.21 -24.89 76.95
C ARG A 279 -9.34 -24.73 78.20
N LEU A 280 -8.24 -23.98 78.11
CA LEU A 280 -7.35 -23.70 79.24
C LEU A 280 -8.07 -22.90 80.32
N GLN A 281 -8.88 -21.91 79.93
CA GLN A 281 -9.71 -21.13 80.86
C GLN A 281 -10.70 -22.03 81.60
N GLY A 282 -11.40 -22.92 80.89
CA GLY A 282 -12.29 -23.91 81.51
C GLY A 282 -11.57 -24.85 82.47
N GLN A 283 -10.34 -25.29 82.14
CA GLN A 283 -9.51 -26.08 83.04
C GLN A 283 -9.09 -25.32 84.30
N ILE A 284 -8.74 -24.04 84.16
CA ILE A 284 -8.41 -23.15 85.30
C ILE A 284 -9.63 -22.97 86.20
N ASP A 285 -10.80 -22.72 85.62
CA ASP A 285 -12.02 -22.51 86.39
C ASP A 285 -12.49 -23.80 87.09
N SER A 286 -12.35 -24.97 86.44
CA SER A 286 -12.56 -26.28 87.08
C SER A 286 -11.58 -26.50 88.24
N ALA A 287 -10.27 -26.26 88.03
CA ALA A 287 -9.26 -26.41 89.07
C ALA A 287 -9.51 -25.45 90.26
N ARG A 288 -10.00 -24.23 89.99
CA ARG A 288 -10.42 -23.28 91.04
C ARG A 288 -11.64 -23.79 91.80
N GLN A 289 -12.65 -24.33 91.11
CA GLN A 289 -13.82 -24.92 91.77
C GLN A 289 -13.42 -26.11 92.63
N GLU A 290 -12.59 -27.02 92.13
CA GLU A 290 -12.04 -28.14 92.90
C GLU A 290 -11.25 -27.66 94.12
N ALA A 291 -10.41 -26.63 93.97
CA ALA A 291 -9.68 -26.03 95.09
C ALA A 291 -10.61 -25.38 96.12
N HIS A 292 -11.68 -24.71 95.68
CA HIS A 292 -12.70 -24.15 96.57
C HIS A 292 -13.46 -25.25 97.32
N HIS A 293 -13.85 -26.32 96.63
CA HIS A 293 -14.47 -27.50 97.26
C HIS A 293 -13.54 -28.13 98.28
N ALA A 294 -12.27 -28.40 97.91
CA ALA A 294 -11.29 -28.94 98.84
C ALA A 294 -11.05 -28.03 100.05
N THR A 295 -11.08 -26.70 99.86
CA THR A 295 -10.97 -25.73 100.97
C THR A 295 -12.20 -25.77 101.87
N ALA A 296 -13.40 -25.87 101.30
CA ALA A 296 -14.65 -26.00 102.04
C ALA A 296 -14.68 -27.32 102.84
N ASP A 297 -14.32 -28.44 102.21
CA ASP A 297 -14.21 -29.75 102.84
C ASP A 297 -13.17 -29.72 103.97
N ALA A 298 -11.99 -29.13 103.74
CA ALA A 298 -10.98 -28.96 104.79
C ALA A 298 -11.50 -28.10 105.95
N SER A 299 -12.31 -27.07 105.68
CA SER A 299 -12.93 -26.26 106.74
C SER A 299 -14.01 -27.04 107.51
N ALA A 300 -14.82 -27.85 106.83
CA ALA A 300 -15.81 -28.73 107.44
C ALA A 300 -15.14 -29.77 108.33
N LEU A 301 -14.09 -30.45 107.83
CA LEU A 301 -13.30 -31.39 108.60
C LEU A 301 -12.63 -30.75 109.83
N ARG A 302 -12.19 -29.49 109.76
CA ARG A 302 -11.68 -28.76 110.93
C ARG A 302 -12.77 -28.51 111.97
N VAL A 303 -13.99 -28.17 111.53
CA VAL A 303 -15.14 -27.98 112.44
C VAL A 303 -15.55 -29.31 113.06
N GLU A 304 -15.62 -30.39 112.28
CA GLU A 304 -15.88 -31.74 112.78
C GLU A 304 -14.82 -32.18 113.78
N LEU A 305 -13.54 -31.96 113.48
CA LEU A 305 -12.42 -32.26 114.38
C LEU A 305 -12.53 -31.45 115.67
N ALA A 306 -12.81 -30.15 115.60
CA ALA A 306 -13.00 -29.30 116.78
C ALA A 306 -14.22 -29.76 117.61
N THR A 307 -15.30 -30.17 116.95
CA THR A 307 -16.49 -30.73 117.61
C THR A 307 -16.17 -32.05 118.29
N ALA A 308 -15.46 -32.96 117.62
CA ALA A 308 -15.02 -34.23 118.20
C ALA A 308 -14.06 -34.01 119.38
N GLN A 309 -13.15 -33.03 119.30
CA GLN A 309 -12.27 -32.65 120.40
C GLN A 309 -13.06 -32.09 121.58
N ALA A 310 -14.04 -31.21 121.35
CA ALA A 310 -14.90 -30.66 122.39
C ALA A 310 -15.76 -31.75 123.06
N LEU A 311 -16.32 -32.68 122.28
CA LEU A 311 -17.04 -33.85 122.81
C LEU A 311 -16.12 -34.76 123.64
N ALA A 312 -14.89 -35.00 123.17
CA ALA A 312 -13.91 -35.79 123.90
C ALA A 312 -13.48 -35.11 125.21
N GLU A 313 -13.29 -33.78 125.21
CA GLU A 313 -13.02 -33.01 126.43
C GLU A 313 -14.21 -33.03 127.39
N SER A 314 -15.45 -32.90 126.89
CA SER A 314 -16.66 -32.99 127.69
C SER A 314 -16.79 -34.36 128.35
N ALA A 315 -16.59 -35.45 127.60
CA ALA A 315 -16.61 -36.81 128.12
C ALA A 315 -15.50 -37.05 129.16
N ARG A 316 -14.31 -36.44 128.97
CA ARG A 316 -13.24 -36.46 129.98
C ARG A 316 -13.64 -35.73 131.25
N ARG A 317 -14.22 -34.53 131.14
CA ARG A 317 -14.71 -33.76 132.29
C ARG A 317 -15.82 -34.49 133.04
N GLU A 318 -16.72 -35.16 132.33
CA GLU A 318 -17.76 -36.01 132.91
C GLU A 318 -17.13 -37.20 133.64
N SER A 319 -16.17 -37.91 133.03
CA SER A 319 -15.43 -38.99 133.70
C SER A 319 -14.64 -38.52 134.92
N ASP A 320 -14.04 -37.33 134.87
CA ASP A 320 -13.36 -36.72 136.02
C ASP A 320 -14.34 -36.34 137.13
N SER A 321 -15.51 -35.80 136.76
CA SER A 321 -16.62 -35.51 137.68
C SER A 321 -17.16 -36.78 138.34
N ASP A 322 -17.37 -37.84 137.57
CA ASP A 322 -17.79 -39.15 138.06
C ASP A 322 -16.75 -39.73 139.02
N ARG A 323 -15.45 -39.61 138.70
CA ARG A 323 -14.37 -40.00 139.62
C ARG A 323 -14.38 -39.17 140.91
N ALA A 324 -14.65 -37.86 140.84
CA ALA A 324 -14.76 -37.01 142.01
C ALA A 324 -16.01 -37.35 142.86
N ALA A 325 -17.14 -37.66 142.22
CA ALA A 325 -18.37 -38.10 142.88
C ALA A 325 -18.15 -39.45 143.57
N LEU A 326 -17.50 -40.41 142.91
CA LEU A 326 -17.12 -41.69 143.50
C LEU A 326 -16.16 -41.53 144.68
N ALA A 327 -15.19 -40.59 144.60
CA ALA A 327 -14.30 -40.28 145.71
C ALA A 327 -15.06 -39.67 146.91
N THR A 328 -16.07 -38.83 146.64
CA THR A 328 -16.93 -38.24 147.68
C THR A 328 -17.79 -39.32 148.35
N LEU A 329 -18.44 -40.17 147.56
CA LEU A 329 -19.20 -41.33 148.05
C LEU A 329 -18.33 -42.28 148.88
N ALA A 330 -17.08 -42.51 148.48
CA ALA A 330 -16.13 -43.31 149.26
C ALA A 330 -15.81 -42.66 150.62
N ALA A 331 -15.59 -41.35 150.63
CA ALA A 331 -15.35 -40.59 151.87
C ALA A 331 -16.59 -40.58 152.79
N GLU A 332 -17.80 -40.49 152.24
CA GLU A 332 -19.05 -40.62 152.99
C GLU A 332 -19.23 -42.02 153.58
N LEU A 333 -18.92 -43.08 152.82
CA LEU A 333 -18.93 -44.46 153.30
C LEU A 333 -17.96 -44.66 154.46
N ASP A 334 -16.76 -44.08 154.38
CA ASP A 334 -15.77 -44.14 155.47
C ASP A 334 -16.21 -43.32 156.69
N ARG A 335 -16.94 -42.22 156.48
CA ARG A 335 -17.56 -41.43 157.55
C ARG A 335 -18.65 -42.22 158.26
N VAL A 336 -19.57 -42.85 157.53
CA VAL A 336 -20.61 -43.72 158.11
C VAL A 336 -19.97 -44.89 158.89
N ARG A 337 -18.91 -45.50 158.36
CA ARG A 337 -18.15 -46.52 159.09
C ARG A 337 -17.47 -46.00 160.35
N ALA A 338 -17.00 -44.75 160.35
CA ALA A 338 -16.46 -44.12 161.54
C ALA A 338 -17.56 -43.81 162.57
N ASP A 339 -18.70 -43.33 162.11
CA ASP A 339 -19.86 -43.01 162.94
C ASP A 339 -20.42 -44.28 163.60
N GLU A 340 -20.63 -45.38 162.86
CA GLU A 340 -21.03 -46.67 163.44
C GLU A 340 -20.03 -47.22 164.46
N ARG A 341 -18.71 -47.01 164.22
CA ARG A 341 -17.68 -47.39 165.19
C ARG A 341 -17.82 -46.58 166.47
N SER A 342 -18.04 -45.27 166.37
CA SER A 342 -18.24 -44.39 167.51
C SER A 342 -19.53 -44.69 168.26
N GLU A 343 -20.64 -44.98 167.57
CA GLU A 343 -21.91 -45.40 168.19
C GLU A 343 -21.76 -46.73 168.94
N ARG A 344 -21.05 -47.71 168.37
CA ARG A 344 -20.73 -48.96 169.07
C ARG A 344 -19.87 -48.74 170.30
N GLU A 345 -18.96 -47.78 170.25
CA GLU A 345 -18.08 -47.43 171.36
C GLU A 345 -18.85 -46.71 172.48
N ILE A 346 -19.77 -45.80 172.12
CA ILE A 346 -20.72 -45.14 173.04
C ILE A 346 -21.65 -46.18 173.69
N LEU A 347 -22.21 -47.12 172.92
CA LEU A 347 -23.05 -48.18 173.45
C LEU A 347 -22.30 -49.12 174.40
N ARG A 348 -21.03 -49.43 174.10
CA ARG A 348 -20.17 -50.20 175.03
C ARG A 348 -19.86 -49.42 176.29
N ALA A 349 -19.58 -48.12 176.19
CA ALA A 349 -19.33 -47.25 177.34
C ALA A 349 -20.58 -47.15 178.23
N ALA A 350 -21.76 -46.92 177.64
CA ALA A 350 -23.04 -46.86 178.34
C ALA A 350 -23.38 -48.20 179.03
N HIS A 351 -23.12 -49.34 178.36
CA HIS A 351 -23.30 -50.66 178.96
C HIS A 351 -22.32 -50.94 180.12
N ALA A 352 -21.06 -50.50 179.99
CA ALA A 352 -20.08 -50.56 181.06
C ALA A 352 -20.48 -49.68 182.27
N GLU A 353 -21.08 -48.52 182.01
CA GLU A 353 -21.59 -47.61 183.03
C GLU A 353 -22.82 -48.18 183.75
N GLN A 354 -23.75 -48.83 183.02
CA GLN A 354 -24.86 -49.57 183.63
C GLN A 354 -24.39 -50.73 184.52
N LEU A 355 -23.35 -51.45 184.13
CA LEU A 355 -22.72 -52.49 184.96
C LEU A 355 -22.06 -51.91 186.23
N ALA A 356 -21.43 -50.74 186.14
CA ALA A 356 -20.83 -50.06 187.28
C ALA A 356 -21.89 -49.51 188.27
N LEU A 357 -23.02 -49.03 187.75
CA LEU A 357 -24.19 -48.63 188.55
C LEU A 357 -24.84 -49.83 189.24
N ALA A 358 -24.98 -50.96 188.55
CA ALA A 358 -25.51 -52.19 189.13
C ALA A 358 -24.59 -52.75 190.23
N ARG A 359 -23.25 -52.67 190.05
CA ARG A 359 -22.27 -53.03 191.08
C ARG A 359 -22.35 -52.13 192.31
N ARG A 360 -22.34 -50.81 192.12
CA ARG A 360 -22.49 -49.85 193.23
C ARG A 360 -23.81 -50.03 193.99
N SER A 361 -24.92 -50.22 193.28
CA SER A 361 -26.22 -50.55 193.88
C SER A 361 -26.22 -51.88 194.67
N ALA A 362 -25.43 -52.87 194.26
CA ALA A 362 -25.26 -54.11 195.01
C ALA A 362 -24.37 -53.92 196.24
N GLU A 363 -23.28 -53.16 196.11
CA GLU A 363 -22.38 -52.78 197.20
C GLU A 363 -23.09 -51.94 198.26
N ASP A 364 -23.90 -50.96 197.86
CA ASP A 364 -24.73 -50.14 198.76
C ASP A 364 -25.76 -51.01 199.50
N ARG A 365 -26.34 -52.02 198.85
CA ARG A 365 -27.25 -52.98 199.52
C ARG A 365 -26.51 -53.88 200.51
N VAL A 366 -25.29 -54.30 200.20
CA VAL A 366 -24.44 -55.05 201.13
C VAL A 366 -24.01 -54.18 202.31
N GLN A 367 -23.69 -52.91 202.07
CA GLN A 367 -23.34 -51.94 203.10
C GLN A 367 -24.53 -51.66 204.03
N VAL A 368 -25.72 -51.41 203.48
CA VAL A 368 -26.96 -51.23 204.25
C VAL A 368 -27.31 -52.47 205.07
N LEU A 369 -27.10 -53.68 204.54
CA LEU A 369 -27.30 -54.92 205.31
C LEU A 369 -26.23 -55.12 206.39
N THR A 370 -25.01 -54.66 206.17
CA THR A 370 -23.91 -54.74 207.14
C THR A 370 -24.11 -53.73 208.28
N ASP A 371 -24.57 -52.52 207.95
CA ASP A 371 -24.92 -51.48 208.90
C ASP A 371 -26.15 -51.90 209.72
N ALA A 372 -27.18 -52.48 209.09
CA ALA A 372 -28.32 -53.07 209.79
C ALA A 372 -27.93 -54.22 210.73
N LEU A 373 -26.88 -55.00 210.40
CA LEU A 373 -26.38 -56.09 211.23
C LEU A 373 -25.48 -55.59 212.37
N SER A 374 -24.79 -54.47 212.17
CA SER A 374 -24.09 -53.70 213.22
C SER A 374 -25.09 -53.09 214.21
N ASP A 375 -26.15 -52.46 213.71
CA ASP A 375 -27.22 -51.86 214.51
C ASP A 375 -27.99 -52.92 215.29
N ALA A 376 -28.25 -54.09 214.69
CA ALA A 376 -28.84 -55.24 215.40
C ALA A 376 -27.93 -55.79 216.51
N ARG A 377 -26.59 -55.73 216.33
CA ARG A 377 -25.61 -56.13 217.36
C ARG A 377 -25.52 -55.11 218.50
N GLN A 378 -25.52 -53.82 218.20
CA GLN A 378 -25.60 -52.75 219.22
C GLN A 378 -26.95 -52.75 219.95
N ALA A 379 -28.05 -53.10 219.27
CA ALA A 379 -29.37 -53.26 219.87
C ALA A 379 -29.42 -54.45 220.84
N LEU A 380 -28.71 -55.55 220.56
CA LEU A 380 -28.59 -56.70 221.48
C LEU A 380 -27.73 -56.38 222.72
N GLU A 381 -26.67 -55.57 222.59
CA GLU A 381 -25.86 -55.10 223.72
C GLU A 381 -26.60 -54.12 224.64
N THR A 382 -27.42 -53.24 224.06
CA THR A 382 -28.28 -52.31 224.81
C THR A 382 -29.48 -53.01 225.46
N SER A 383 -29.96 -54.11 224.87
CA SER A 383 -31.00 -54.98 225.46
C SER A 383 -30.50 -55.76 226.69
N ARG A 384 -29.19 -56.08 226.77
CA ARG A 384 -28.55 -56.73 227.93
C ARG A 384 -28.38 -55.80 229.15
N LYS A 385 -28.40 -54.48 228.94
CA LYS A 385 -28.29 -53.45 230.01
C LYS A 385 -29.63 -52.90 230.51
N ARG A 386 -30.77 -53.23 229.87
CA ARG A 386 -32.10 -52.72 230.26
C ARG A 386 -33.05 -53.76 230.88
N THR A 387 -32.65 -55.02 231.01
CA THR A 387 -33.41 -56.08 231.69
C THR A 387 -33.22 -56.14 233.23
N SER A 388 -32.59 -55.13 233.84
CA SER A 388 -32.52 -54.93 235.31
C SER A 388 -33.34 -53.74 235.85
N ARG A 389 -34.22 -53.11 235.05
CA ARG A 389 -35.16 -52.10 235.55
C ARG A 389 -36.45 -52.03 234.71
N ALA A 390 -37.53 -52.59 235.28
CA ALA A 390 -38.94 -52.25 235.06
C ALA A 390 -39.49 -52.38 233.62
N ARG A 391 -40.31 -53.41 233.35
CA ARG A 391 -41.79 -53.46 233.50
C ARG A 391 -42.58 -52.84 232.33
N LYS A 392 -43.54 -53.64 231.83
CA LYS A 392 -44.75 -53.36 231.01
C LYS A 392 -44.59 -53.22 229.47
N ALA A 393 -45.02 -54.28 228.76
CA ALA A 393 -46.20 -54.38 227.86
C ALA A 393 -46.67 -53.15 227.04
N PRO A 394 -47.52 -53.30 225.99
CA PRO A 394 -47.61 -54.30 224.91
C PRO A 394 -47.94 -53.70 223.49
N ALA A 395 -48.11 -54.57 222.49
CA ALA A 395 -49.15 -54.58 221.43
C ALA A 395 -49.07 -53.65 220.18
N SER A 396 -48.92 -54.31 219.00
CA SER A 396 -49.85 -54.29 217.82
C SER A 396 -49.96 -53.02 216.94
N PRO A 397 -50.59 -53.06 215.73
CA PRO A 397 -50.51 -54.03 214.61
C PRO A 397 -50.60 -53.37 213.19
N SER A 398 -50.69 -54.20 212.12
CA SER A 398 -51.47 -53.97 210.86
C SER A 398 -50.95 -52.91 209.86
N ARG A 399 -51.20 -52.92 208.53
CA ARG A 399 -51.94 -53.72 207.55
C ARG A 399 -51.71 -53.10 206.15
N GLU A 400 -51.95 -53.89 205.09
CA GLU A 400 -52.59 -53.51 203.79
C GLU A 400 -51.89 -52.43 202.93
N SER A 401 -52.04 -52.31 201.61
CA SER A 401 -52.92 -52.81 200.53
C SER A 401 -52.26 -52.32 199.22
N GLU A 402 -52.22 -53.10 198.14
CA GLU A 402 -53.10 -53.01 196.94
C GLU A 402 -53.31 -51.62 196.28
N GLY A 403 -53.40 -51.65 194.94
CA GLY A 403 -53.91 -50.56 194.08
C GLY A 403 -53.02 -50.36 192.84
N GLU A 404 -53.36 -50.65 191.57
CA GLU A 404 -54.57 -50.48 190.74
C GLU A 404 -54.44 -49.30 189.72
N SER A 405 -54.53 -49.67 188.44
CA SER A 405 -55.14 -49.03 187.24
C SER A 405 -54.85 -47.61 186.70
N GLY A 406 -54.73 -47.57 185.35
CA GLY A 406 -55.30 -46.55 184.43
C GLY A 406 -54.29 -45.59 183.76
N LYS A 407 -54.49 -44.94 182.59
CA LYS A 407 -55.41 -45.01 181.42
C LYS A 407 -54.99 -43.86 180.44
N GLN A 408 -55.13 -44.06 179.12
CA GLN A 408 -55.40 -43.07 178.02
C GLN A 408 -54.34 -42.05 177.47
N GLY A 409 -54.30 -41.93 176.12
CA GLY A 409 -53.37 -41.19 175.20
C GLY A 409 -53.69 -39.71 174.90
N PRO A 410 -53.54 -39.12 173.65
CA PRO A 410 -53.38 -39.72 172.28
C PRO A 410 -52.44 -38.96 171.25
N GLY A 411 -52.41 -39.41 169.96
CA GLY A 411 -52.17 -38.60 168.72
C GLY A 411 -51.02 -39.05 167.77
N GLN A 412 -51.28 -39.81 166.67
CA GLN A 412 -51.45 -39.44 165.23
C GLN A 412 -50.16 -39.22 164.39
N GLU A 413 -49.83 -40.11 163.42
CA GLU A 413 -50.08 -40.06 161.93
C GLU A 413 -49.11 -39.12 161.16
N ALA A 414 -48.53 -39.40 159.98
CA ALA A 414 -48.80 -40.31 158.85
C ALA A 414 -47.49 -40.58 158.03
N ALA A 415 -47.25 -41.81 157.55
CA ALA A 415 -47.36 -42.31 156.16
C ALA A 415 -46.25 -41.91 155.14
N PRO A 416 -45.73 -42.85 154.33
CA PRO A 416 -45.01 -42.58 153.07
C PRO A 416 -45.84 -42.96 151.84
N PRO A 417 -45.40 -42.60 150.62
CA PRO A 417 -45.72 -43.42 149.46
C PRO A 417 -44.50 -43.73 148.58
N THR A 418 -44.59 -44.89 147.93
CA THR A 418 -44.08 -45.20 146.60
C THR A 418 -44.68 -44.33 145.51
#